data_AF-A0A399XTP6-F1
#
_entry.id   AF-A0A399XTP6-F1
#
_cell.length_a   1.000
_cell.length_b   1.000
_cell.length_c   1.000
_cell.angle_alpha   90.00
_cell.angle_beta   90.00
_cell.angle_gamma   90.00
#
_symmetry.space_group_name_H-M   'P 1'
#
loop_
_entity.id
_entity.type
_entity.pdbx_description
1 polymer ?
#
loop_
_entity_poly.entity_id
_entity_poly.type
_entity_poly.pdbx_seq_one_letter_code
_entity_poly.pdbx_strand_id
1 'polypeptide(L)'
;MSAYLAQVRTELTLTLRQGEQMLVSVVIPVMLLVFFSMVEVLPTGTTDPVDFLAPAILALAVMSSAMVSLGISTGFERQYLVLKRLGTTPLGRPRLVAAKASTVVCIEAVQFAVLIPVAYLLGWSPDSTGWPSAAAGVLLGTLAFAGLGLLLAGTLPGTVTLGLANGLWLLFLLTGGMVFPLSELPDWLAALSRLLPAAALSEVVVGSLKAGAEVAGRAWIVLVIWAVALPAAAAACFRWE
;
A
#
# COMPACT_ATOMS: atom_id res chain seq x y z
N MET A 1 -28.29 6.01 -7.43
CA MET A 1 -26.84 5.85 -7.19
C MET A 1 -26.68 5.26 -5.79
N SER A 2 -25.98 4.14 -5.60
CA SER A 2 -25.83 3.56 -4.26
C SER A 2 -25.00 4.50 -3.37
N ALA A 3 -25.28 4.53 -2.06
CA ALA A 3 -24.54 5.38 -1.12
C ALA A 3 -23.02 5.14 -1.19
N TYR A 4 -22.61 3.90 -1.43
CA TYR A 4 -21.23 3.50 -1.69
C TYR A 4 -20.60 4.24 -2.89
N LEU A 5 -21.25 4.20 -4.06
CA LEU A 5 -20.72 4.87 -5.26
C LEU A 5 -20.66 6.39 -5.10
N ALA A 6 -21.63 6.96 -4.37
CA ALA A 6 -21.61 8.38 -4.03
C ALA A 6 -20.41 8.75 -3.15
N GLN A 7 -20.07 7.92 -2.16
CA GLN A 7 -18.88 8.13 -1.32
C GLN A 7 -17.60 7.99 -2.14
N VAL A 8 -17.44 6.90 -2.91
CA VAL A 8 -16.25 6.67 -3.75
C VAL A 8 -16.02 7.86 -4.69
N ARG A 9 -17.07 8.34 -5.37
CA ARG A 9 -16.99 9.50 -6.25
C ARG A 9 -16.55 10.76 -5.50
N THR A 10 -17.07 10.98 -4.30
CA THR A 10 -16.74 12.15 -3.48
C THR A 10 -15.27 12.11 -3.08
N GLU A 11 -14.81 11.00 -2.51
CA GLU A 11 -13.42 10.78 -2.09
C GLU A 11 -12.44 10.95 -3.26
N LEU A 12 -12.75 10.36 -4.43
CA LEU A 12 -11.95 10.53 -5.65
C LEU A 12 -11.92 11.99 -6.10
N THR A 13 -13.07 12.67 -6.10
CA THR A 13 -13.13 14.07 -6.53
C THR A 13 -12.33 14.97 -5.60
N LEU A 14 -12.39 14.73 -4.28
CA LEU A 14 -11.62 15.48 -3.30
C LEU A 14 -10.11 15.24 -3.49
N THR A 15 -9.72 13.99 -3.69
CA THR A 15 -8.32 13.62 -3.92
C THR A 15 -7.78 14.22 -5.22
N LEU A 16 -8.53 14.12 -6.33
CA LEU A 16 -8.16 14.72 -7.62
C LEU A 16 -8.08 16.25 -7.58
N ARG A 17 -8.87 16.89 -6.71
CA ARG A 17 -8.79 18.33 -6.48
C ARG A 17 -7.54 18.73 -5.69
N GLN A 18 -6.98 17.81 -4.91
CA GLN A 18 -5.68 17.96 -4.26
C GLN A 18 -4.55 17.55 -5.23
N GLY A 19 -4.53 18.17 -6.41
CA GLY A 19 -3.60 17.83 -7.48
C GLY A 19 -2.13 17.93 -7.07
N GLU A 20 -1.79 18.86 -6.17
CA GLU A 20 -0.45 18.97 -5.58
C GLU A 20 -0.07 17.72 -4.79
N GLN A 21 -0.94 17.22 -3.91
CA GLN A 21 -0.67 16.03 -3.12
C GLN A 21 -0.59 14.78 -4.00
N MET A 22 -1.45 14.67 -5.03
CA MET A 22 -1.37 13.60 -6.01
C MET A 22 -0.06 13.66 -6.80
N LEU A 23 0.36 14.84 -7.25
CA LEU A 23 1.65 15.03 -7.93
C LEU A 23 2.79 14.60 -7.04
N VAL A 24 2.86 15.08 -5.79
CA VAL A 24 3.92 14.72 -4.84
C VAL A 24 3.96 13.20 -4.60
N SER A 25 2.78 12.57 -4.47
CA SER A 25 2.68 11.11 -4.26
C SER A 25 3.24 10.27 -5.41
N VAL A 26 3.26 10.80 -6.64
CA VAL A 26 3.83 10.14 -7.83
C VAL A 26 5.29 10.56 -8.04
N VAL A 27 5.57 11.85 -7.89
CA VAL A 27 6.88 12.46 -8.15
C VAL A 27 7.95 11.89 -7.22
N ILE A 28 7.64 11.67 -5.93
CA ILE A 28 8.62 11.08 -4.99
C ILE A 28 9.03 9.66 -5.43
N PRO A 29 8.12 8.69 -5.63
CA PRO A 29 8.49 7.37 -6.12
C PRO A 29 9.20 7.39 -7.48
N VAL A 30 8.79 8.25 -8.41
CA VAL A 30 9.47 8.42 -9.71
C VAL A 30 10.90 8.93 -9.52
N MET A 31 11.11 9.95 -8.69
CA MET A 31 12.45 10.47 -8.40
C MET A 31 13.33 9.41 -7.75
N LEU A 32 12.81 8.64 -6.79
CA LEU A 32 13.56 7.55 -6.17
C LEU A 32 13.92 6.47 -7.20
N LEU A 33 12.97 6.09 -8.06
CA LEU A 33 13.19 5.09 -9.10
C LEU A 33 14.29 5.54 -10.09
N VAL A 34 14.19 6.78 -10.59
CA VAL A 34 15.19 7.34 -11.52
C VAL A 34 16.55 7.50 -10.83
N PHE A 35 16.57 8.04 -9.62
CA PHE A 35 17.81 8.27 -8.89
C PHE A 35 18.56 6.96 -8.60
N PHE A 36 17.88 5.98 -7.98
CA PHE A 36 18.52 4.71 -7.65
C PHE A 36 18.77 3.81 -8.87
N SER A 37 18.09 4.07 -9.99
CA SER A 37 18.43 3.45 -11.28
C SER A 37 19.71 3.99 -11.89
N MET A 38 20.04 5.27 -11.64
CA MET A 38 21.17 5.95 -12.29
C MET A 38 22.43 5.95 -11.44
N VAL A 39 22.29 5.86 -10.11
CA VAL A 39 23.44 5.85 -9.21
C VAL A 39 23.75 4.41 -8.79
N GLU A 40 24.96 3.92 -9.11
CA GLU A 40 25.50 2.61 -8.71
C GLU A 40 25.79 2.52 -7.18
N VAL A 41 24.88 2.99 -6.33
CA VAL A 41 25.05 2.93 -4.86
C VAL A 41 24.69 1.56 -4.30
N LEU A 42 23.80 0.83 -4.99
CA LEU A 42 23.28 -0.43 -4.48
C LEU A 42 24.11 -1.59 -5.04
N PRO A 43 24.74 -2.43 -4.19
CA PRO A 43 25.40 -3.65 -4.63
C PRO A 43 24.32 -4.69 -4.95
N THR A 44 23.55 -4.48 -6.03
CA THR A 44 22.38 -5.33 -6.32
C THR A 44 22.76 -6.72 -6.81
N GLY A 45 24.03 -6.97 -7.17
CA GLY A 45 24.47 -8.27 -7.68
C GLY A 45 23.74 -8.72 -8.97
N THR A 46 22.89 -7.86 -9.52
CA THR A 46 22.16 -7.98 -10.77
C THR A 46 22.80 -7.08 -11.81
N THR A 47 22.71 -7.48 -13.08
CA THR A 47 23.20 -6.70 -14.22
C THR A 47 22.51 -5.34 -14.33
N ASP A 48 21.27 -5.21 -13.83
CA ASP A 48 20.51 -3.96 -13.77
C ASP A 48 19.85 -3.75 -12.37
N PRO A 49 20.15 -2.66 -11.64
CA PRO A 49 19.51 -2.33 -10.36
C PRO A 49 17.99 -2.11 -10.45
N VAL A 50 17.51 -1.72 -11.63
CA VAL A 50 16.09 -1.38 -11.90
C VAL A 50 15.17 -2.58 -11.70
N ASP A 51 15.64 -3.79 -12.05
CA ASP A 51 14.86 -5.03 -11.92
C ASP A 51 14.51 -5.37 -10.47
N PHE A 52 15.36 -4.95 -9.54
CA PHE A 52 15.09 -5.08 -8.10
C PHE A 52 14.25 -3.91 -7.58
N LEU A 53 14.59 -2.68 -8.01
CA LEU A 53 13.99 -1.45 -7.48
C LEU A 53 12.54 -1.23 -7.91
N ALA A 54 12.22 -1.46 -9.19
CA ALA A 54 10.89 -1.17 -9.73
C ALA A 54 9.76 -1.90 -8.98
N PRO A 55 9.78 -3.25 -8.82
CA PRO A 55 8.71 -3.94 -8.10
C PRO A 55 8.70 -3.60 -6.59
N ALA A 56 9.86 -3.34 -5.99
CA ALA A 56 9.95 -2.90 -4.60
C ALA A 56 9.29 -1.51 -4.41
N ILE A 57 9.54 -0.57 -5.32
CA ILE A 57 8.94 0.77 -5.30
C ILE A 57 7.43 0.70 -5.52
N LEU A 58 6.93 -0.18 -6.39
CA LEU A 58 5.48 -0.42 -6.56
C LEU A 58 4.84 -0.91 -5.25
N ALA A 59 5.47 -1.88 -4.57
CA ALA A 59 4.98 -2.38 -3.29
C ALA A 59 5.04 -1.32 -2.17
N LEU A 60 6.10 -0.50 -2.15
CA LEU A 60 6.24 0.62 -1.21
C LEU A 60 5.21 1.72 -1.45
N ALA A 61 4.91 2.02 -2.72
CA ALA A 61 3.88 2.97 -3.10
C ALA A 61 2.52 2.53 -2.52
N VAL A 62 2.14 1.26 -2.70
CA VAL A 62 0.92 0.67 -2.12
C VAL A 62 0.89 0.80 -0.60
N MET A 63 1.98 0.43 0.07
CA MET A 63 2.05 0.52 1.53
C MET A 63 1.87 1.98 2.01
N SER A 64 2.48 2.94 1.33
CA SER A 64 2.38 4.37 1.64
C SER A 64 0.97 4.92 1.38
N SER A 65 0.38 4.68 0.21
CA SER A 65 -0.97 5.17 -0.13
C SER A 65 -2.04 4.53 0.73
N ALA A 66 -2.04 3.21 0.84
CA ALA A 66 -3.10 2.46 1.49
C ALA A 66 -3.07 2.55 3.00
N MET A 67 -1.89 2.60 3.64
CA MET A 67 -1.80 2.69 5.09
C MET A 67 -1.61 4.13 5.56
N VAL A 68 -0.57 4.81 5.08
CA VAL A 68 -0.09 6.07 5.65
C VAL A 68 -1.01 7.21 5.24
N SER A 69 -1.13 7.48 3.95
CA SER A 69 -1.97 8.57 3.44
C SER A 69 -3.43 8.39 3.84
N LEU A 70 -3.98 7.18 3.64
CA LEU A 70 -5.37 6.89 3.98
C LEU A 70 -5.63 6.98 5.48
N GLY A 71 -4.77 6.38 6.31
CA GLY A 71 -4.92 6.37 7.76
C GLY A 71 -4.84 7.77 8.35
N ILE A 72 -3.87 8.57 7.90
CA ILE A 72 -3.70 9.96 8.36
C ILE A 72 -4.90 10.82 7.96
N SER A 73 -5.29 10.82 6.67
CA SER A 73 -6.43 11.62 6.20
C SER A 73 -7.70 11.27 6.96
N THR A 74 -8.00 9.97 7.08
CA THR A 74 -9.21 9.50 7.76
C THR A 74 -9.16 9.80 9.27
N GLY A 75 -7.99 9.72 9.90
CA GLY A 75 -7.81 10.07 11.31
C GLY A 75 -8.10 11.55 11.57
N PHE A 76 -7.65 12.43 10.69
CA PHE A 76 -7.95 13.86 10.77
C PHE A 76 -9.41 14.17 10.40
N GLU A 77 -10.01 13.50 9.42
CA GLU A 77 -11.44 13.61 9.12
C GLU A 77 -12.30 13.26 10.35
N ARG A 78 -11.88 12.25 11.13
CA ARG A 78 -12.54 11.91 12.40
C ARG A 78 -12.38 13.02 13.43
N GLN A 79 -11.14 13.52 13.60
CA GLN A 79 -10.83 14.60 14.53
C GLN A 79 -11.61 15.89 14.21
N TYR A 80 -11.84 16.17 12.92
CA TYR A 80 -12.65 17.31 12.46
C TYR A 80 -14.16 17.02 12.40
N LEU A 81 -14.61 15.90 12.95
CA LEU A 81 -16.01 15.47 13.01
C LEU A 81 -16.70 15.33 11.64
N VAL A 82 -15.93 15.18 10.56
CA VAL A 82 -16.47 14.89 9.22
C VAL A 82 -17.15 13.53 9.24
N LEU A 83 -16.53 12.54 9.88
CA LEU A 83 -17.08 11.19 9.99
C LEU A 83 -18.38 11.16 10.82
N LYS A 84 -18.51 12.00 11.85
CA LYS A 84 -19.75 12.13 12.63
C LYS A 84 -20.94 12.55 11.75
N ARG A 85 -20.71 13.44 10.77
CA ARG A 85 -21.73 13.84 9.79
C ARG A 85 -22.04 12.73 8.78
N LEU A 86 -21.03 11.97 8.36
CA LEU A 86 -21.25 10.81 7.49
C LEU A 86 -22.01 9.69 8.20
N GLY A 87 -21.88 9.57 9.53
CA GLY A 87 -22.59 8.60 10.36
C GLY A 87 -24.11 8.78 10.36
N THR A 88 -24.64 9.96 10.03
CA THR A 88 -26.08 10.21 9.91
C THR A 88 -26.63 9.87 8.52
N THR A 89 -25.78 9.42 7.59
CA THR A 89 -26.16 9.02 6.23
C THR A 89 -26.36 7.50 6.13
N PRO A 90 -27.04 6.97 5.09
CA PRO A 90 -27.24 5.52 4.92
C PRO A 90 -25.97 4.75 4.51
N LEU A 91 -24.78 5.34 4.58
CA LEU A 91 -23.52 4.71 4.20
C LEU A 91 -23.20 3.52 5.11
N GLY A 92 -23.19 3.71 6.43
CA GLY A 92 -22.76 2.68 7.40
C GLY A 92 -21.25 2.41 7.36
N ARG A 93 -20.72 1.79 8.42
CA ARG A 93 -19.26 1.59 8.61
C ARG A 93 -18.62 0.68 7.54
N PRO A 94 -19.19 -0.49 7.19
CA PRO A 94 -18.57 -1.38 6.22
C PRO A 94 -18.49 -0.75 4.82
N ARG A 95 -19.49 0.04 4.42
CA ARG A 95 -19.47 0.70 3.11
C ARG A 95 -18.50 1.88 3.08
N LEU A 96 -18.29 2.58 4.20
CA LEU A 96 -17.25 3.61 4.29
C LEU A 96 -15.87 3.00 4.11
N VAL A 97 -15.57 1.90 4.82
CA VAL A 97 -14.30 1.19 4.71
C VAL A 97 -14.07 0.71 3.27
N ALA A 98 -15.07 0.06 2.67
CA ALA A 98 -14.99 -0.39 1.29
C ALA A 98 -14.81 0.77 0.29
N ALA A 99 -15.52 1.89 0.51
CA ALA A 99 -15.44 3.06 -0.37
C ALA A 99 -14.04 3.68 -0.34
N LYS A 100 -13.49 3.91 0.86
CA LYS A 100 -12.14 4.45 1.03
C LYS A 100 -11.07 3.52 0.48
N ALA A 101 -11.17 2.22 0.73
CA ALA A 101 -10.24 1.24 0.13
C ALA A 101 -10.30 1.25 -1.40
N SER A 102 -11.50 1.35 -1.98
CA SER A 102 -11.68 1.41 -3.44
C SER A 102 -11.16 2.72 -4.05
N THR A 103 -11.30 3.84 -3.35
CA THR A 103 -10.66 5.11 -3.73
C THR A 103 -9.14 4.96 -3.79
N VAL A 104 -8.53 4.30 -2.81
CA VAL A 104 -7.07 4.06 -2.83
C VAL A 104 -6.66 3.19 -4.01
N VAL A 105 -7.39 2.10 -4.32
CA VAL A 105 -7.11 1.26 -5.49
C VAL A 105 -7.12 2.09 -6.79
N CYS A 106 -8.07 3.01 -6.95
CA CYS A 106 -8.09 3.91 -8.09
C CYS A 106 -6.89 4.88 -8.11
N ILE A 107 -6.46 5.39 -6.96
CA ILE A 107 -5.30 6.28 -6.86
C ILE A 107 -4.01 5.50 -7.21
N GLU A 108 -3.85 4.30 -6.69
CA GLU A 108 -2.72 3.42 -7.00
C GLU A 108 -2.66 3.06 -8.48
N ALA A 109 -3.81 2.81 -9.12
CA ALA A 109 -3.87 2.61 -10.57
C ALA A 109 -3.31 3.81 -11.35
N VAL A 110 -3.58 5.04 -10.90
CA VAL A 110 -3.00 6.26 -11.50
C VAL A 110 -1.50 6.35 -11.22
N GLN A 111 -1.04 6.04 -10.01
CA GLN A 111 0.39 6.01 -9.69
C GLN A 111 1.14 5.00 -10.56
N PHE A 112 0.58 3.80 -10.72
CA PHE A 112 1.16 2.71 -11.50
C PHE A 112 1.16 3.00 -13.00
N ALA A 113 0.14 3.69 -13.51
CA ALA A 113 0.11 4.16 -14.90
C ALA A 113 1.27 5.12 -15.22
N VAL A 114 1.91 5.73 -14.21
CA VAL A 114 3.12 6.56 -14.37
C VAL A 114 4.38 5.75 -14.05
N LEU A 115 4.41 5.03 -12.92
CA LEU A 115 5.60 4.32 -12.47
C LEU A 115 6.02 3.19 -13.40
N ILE A 116 5.07 2.41 -13.93
CA ILE A 116 5.38 1.27 -14.79
C ILE A 116 6.05 1.72 -16.10
N PRO A 117 5.51 2.69 -16.87
CA PRO A 117 6.20 3.19 -18.05
C PRO A 117 7.58 3.78 -17.75
N VAL A 118 7.73 4.53 -16.65
CA VAL A 118 9.04 5.07 -16.26
C VAL A 118 10.03 3.94 -15.97
N ALA A 119 9.61 2.89 -15.26
CA ALA A 119 10.46 1.71 -15.01
C ALA A 119 10.89 1.04 -16.32
N TYR A 120 9.97 0.84 -17.27
CA TYR A 120 10.31 0.29 -18.59
C TYR A 120 11.29 1.19 -19.37
N LEU A 121 11.15 2.52 -19.30
CA LEU A 121 12.09 3.46 -19.93
C LEU A 121 13.49 3.42 -19.31
N LEU A 122 13.59 3.02 -18.05
CA LEU A 122 14.85 2.82 -17.33
C LEU A 122 15.47 1.43 -17.57
N GLY A 123 14.84 0.57 -18.38
CA GLY A 123 15.36 -0.76 -18.72
C GLY A 123 14.78 -1.91 -17.90
N TRP A 124 13.72 -1.68 -17.11
CA TRP A 124 13.07 -2.75 -16.35
C TRP A 124 12.53 -3.87 -17.26
N SER A 125 12.91 -5.11 -16.98
CA SER A 125 12.49 -6.30 -17.74
C SER A 125 11.71 -7.30 -16.88
N PRO A 126 10.44 -7.02 -16.51
CA PRO A 126 9.63 -7.92 -15.71
C PRO A 126 9.18 -9.16 -16.48
N ASP A 127 8.91 -10.24 -15.77
CA ASP A 127 8.23 -11.41 -16.33
C ASP A 127 6.80 -11.04 -16.76
N SER A 128 6.54 -11.11 -18.07
CA SER A 128 5.23 -10.76 -18.64
C SER A 128 4.10 -11.67 -18.16
N THR A 129 4.40 -12.88 -17.69
CA THR A 129 3.41 -13.82 -17.14
C THR A 129 3.04 -13.49 -15.69
N GLY A 130 3.86 -12.70 -15.00
CA GLY A 130 3.72 -12.34 -13.59
C GLY A 130 2.68 -11.28 -13.27
N TRP A 131 2.23 -10.50 -14.27
CA TRP A 131 1.34 -9.36 -14.07
C TRP A 131 0.01 -9.67 -13.38
N PRO A 132 -0.72 -10.74 -13.71
CA PRO A 132 -1.96 -11.09 -13.02
C PRO A 132 -1.73 -11.37 -11.53
N SER A 133 -0.65 -12.09 -11.20
CA SER A 133 -0.27 -12.40 -9.82
C SER A 133 0.18 -11.15 -9.06
N ALA A 134 0.97 -10.28 -9.70
CA ALA A 134 1.35 -8.99 -9.13
C ALA A 134 0.14 -8.09 -8.86
N ALA A 135 -0.81 -8.02 -9.81
CA ALA A 135 -2.03 -7.23 -9.65
C ALA A 135 -2.92 -7.77 -8.53
N ALA A 136 -3.08 -9.09 -8.42
CA ALA A 136 -3.80 -9.71 -7.30
C ALA A 136 -3.09 -9.47 -5.96
N GLY A 137 -1.76 -9.55 -5.93
CA GLY A 137 -0.93 -9.24 -4.77
C GLY A 137 -1.09 -7.78 -4.31
N VAL A 138 -1.05 -6.84 -5.26
CA VAL A 138 -1.32 -5.42 -5.01
C VAL A 138 -2.70 -5.26 -4.40
N LEU A 139 -3.76 -5.79 -5.03
CA LEU A 139 -5.12 -5.62 -4.53
C LEU A 139 -5.28 -6.15 -3.10
N LEU A 140 -4.74 -7.34 -2.79
CA LEU A 140 -4.76 -7.88 -1.43
C LEU A 140 -3.93 -7.03 -0.47
N GLY A 141 -2.75 -6.57 -0.90
CA GLY A 141 -1.91 -5.66 -0.14
C GLY A 141 -2.62 -4.35 0.19
N THR A 142 -3.22 -3.70 -0.80
CA THR A 142 -4.01 -2.49 -0.66
C THR A 142 -5.14 -2.70 0.34
N LEU A 143 -5.87 -3.82 0.25
CA LEU A 143 -6.93 -4.14 1.22
C LEU A 143 -6.37 -4.34 2.64
N ALA A 144 -5.27 -5.07 2.80
CA ALA A 144 -4.63 -5.29 4.10
C ALA A 144 -4.17 -3.96 4.72
N PHE A 145 -3.42 -3.16 3.97
CA PHE A 145 -2.87 -1.89 4.43
C PHE A 145 -3.93 -0.80 4.59
N ALA A 146 -4.95 -0.76 3.74
CA ALA A 146 -6.13 0.09 3.93
C ALA A 146 -6.89 -0.31 5.19
N GLY A 147 -7.05 -1.60 5.44
CA GLY A 147 -7.63 -2.11 6.68
C GLY A 147 -6.84 -1.64 7.91
N LEU A 148 -5.50 -1.74 7.87
CA LEU A 148 -4.65 -1.28 8.97
C LEU A 148 -4.74 0.23 9.19
N GLY A 149 -4.61 1.02 8.11
CA GLY A 149 -4.73 2.48 8.16
C GLY A 149 -6.09 2.92 8.69
N LEU A 150 -7.18 2.32 8.22
CA LEU A 150 -8.54 2.61 8.67
C LEU A 150 -8.82 2.10 10.09
N LEU A 151 -8.21 0.99 10.52
CA LEU A 151 -8.31 0.52 11.90
C LEU A 151 -7.67 1.52 12.86
N LEU A 152 -6.47 2.02 12.55
CA LEU A 152 -5.82 3.08 13.32
C LEU A 152 -6.67 4.36 13.32
N ALA A 153 -7.08 4.81 12.13
CA ALA A 153 -7.90 5.99 11.97
C ALA A 153 -9.28 5.92 12.64
N GLY A 154 -9.85 4.72 12.76
CA GLY A 154 -11.16 4.47 13.36
C GLY A 154 -11.13 4.26 14.87
N THR A 155 -9.95 4.02 15.46
CA THR A 155 -9.79 3.73 16.90
C THR A 155 -8.98 4.77 17.66
N LEU A 156 -8.01 5.44 17.02
CA LEU A 156 -7.05 6.34 17.67
C LEU A 156 -7.23 7.81 17.24
N PRO A 157 -6.83 8.79 18.07
CA PRO A 157 -6.85 10.20 17.68
C PRO A 157 -5.97 10.47 16.46
N GLY A 158 -6.32 11.48 15.64
CA GLY A 158 -5.59 11.80 14.40
C GLY A 158 -4.08 11.99 14.59
N THR A 159 -3.66 12.71 15.63
CA THR A 159 -2.23 12.91 15.95
C THR A 159 -1.51 11.59 16.31
N VAL A 160 -2.18 10.66 17.00
CA VAL A 160 -1.62 9.35 17.34
C VAL A 160 -1.52 8.47 16.09
N THR A 161 -2.57 8.50 15.25
CA THR A 161 -2.57 7.81 13.95
C THR A 161 -1.44 8.30 13.06
N LEU A 162 -1.15 9.60 13.04
CA LEU A 162 -0.02 10.18 12.31
C LEU A 162 1.31 9.58 12.75
N GLY A 163 1.59 9.54 14.05
CA GLY A 163 2.82 8.96 14.58
C GLY A 163 2.93 7.46 14.31
N LEU A 164 1.87 6.70 14.59
CA LEU A 164 1.88 5.24 14.42
C LEU A 164 1.92 4.82 12.95
N ALA A 165 1.21 5.50 12.05
CA ALA A 165 1.24 5.16 10.63
C ALA A 165 2.65 5.30 10.05
N ASN A 166 3.36 6.40 10.36
CA ASN A 166 4.74 6.59 9.93
C ASN A 166 5.70 5.61 10.62
N GLY A 167 5.54 5.37 11.93
CA GLY A 167 6.35 4.42 12.68
C GLY A 167 6.20 2.97 12.17
N LEU A 168 4.98 2.53 11.90
CA LEU A 168 4.70 1.23 11.30
C LEU A 168 5.19 1.14 9.86
N TRP A 169 5.09 2.23 9.08
CA TRP A 169 5.65 2.28 7.73
C TRP A 169 7.16 2.07 7.75
N LEU A 170 7.88 2.75 8.66
CA LEU A 170 9.32 2.53 8.85
C LEU A 170 9.63 1.10 9.33
N LEU A 171 8.85 0.57 10.27
CA LEU A 171 9.01 -0.81 10.73
C LEU A 171 8.88 -1.79 9.55
N PHE A 172 7.81 -1.66 8.77
CA PHE A 172 7.55 -2.49 7.60
C PHE A 172 8.53 -2.27 6.45
N LEU A 173 9.10 -1.08 6.31
CA LEU A 173 10.18 -0.81 5.37
C LEU A 173 11.40 -1.68 5.68
N LEU A 174 11.73 -1.82 6.98
CA LEU A 174 12.89 -2.58 7.45
C LEU A 174 12.63 -4.10 7.50
N THR A 175 11.41 -4.51 7.85
CA THR A 175 11.05 -5.93 8.02
C THR A 175 10.36 -6.53 6.79
N GLY A 176 9.98 -5.71 5.81
CA GLY A 176 9.11 -6.12 4.69
C GLY A 176 9.84 -6.81 3.54
N GLY A 177 11.16 -6.96 3.57
CA GLY A 177 11.90 -7.61 2.48
C GLY A 177 12.03 -6.79 1.20
N MET A 178 11.46 -5.57 1.15
CA MET A 178 11.42 -4.71 -0.05
C MET A 178 12.76 -3.98 -0.29
N VAL A 179 13.40 -3.50 0.78
CA VAL A 179 14.67 -2.77 0.72
C VAL A 179 15.84 -3.69 1.09
N PHE A 180 15.67 -4.47 2.15
CA PHE A 180 16.67 -5.42 2.63
C PHE A 180 16.13 -6.83 2.48
N PRO A 181 16.85 -7.75 1.83
CA PRO A 181 16.44 -9.15 1.75
C PRO A 181 16.23 -9.75 3.15
N LEU A 182 15.15 -10.52 3.33
CA LEU A 182 14.83 -11.18 4.60
C LEU A 182 15.93 -12.14 5.08
N SER A 183 16.80 -12.61 4.18
CA SER A 183 17.96 -13.46 4.49
C SER A 183 19.06 -12.75 5.27
N GLU A 184 19.12 -11.43 5.21
CA GLU A 184 20.10 -10.60 5.93
C GLU A 184 19.66 -10.28 7.37
N LEU A 185 18.40 -10.58 7.71
CA LEU A 185 17.86 -10.37 9.05
C LEU A 185 18.21 -11.55 9.98
N PRO A 186 18.36 -11.31 11.30
CA PRO A 186 18.45 -12.39 12.28
C PRO A 186 17.28 -13.37 12.15
N ASP A 187 17.53 -14.67 12.31
CA ASP A 187 16.55 -15.73 12.02
C ASP A 187 15.19 -15.52 12.68
N TRP A 188 15.18 -15.09 13.96
CA TRP A 188 13.95 -14.81 14.71
C TRP A 188 13.15 -13.66 14.10
N LEU A 189 13.84 -12.61 13.63
CA LEU A 189 13.22 -11.44 13.02
C LEU A 189 12.73 -11.77 11.62
N ALA A 190 13.49 -12.55 10.84
CA ALA A 190 13.06 -13.05 9.54
C ALA A 190 11.81 -13.93 9.66
N ALA A 191 11.74 -14.80 10.67
CA ALA A 191 10.56 -15.64 10.93
C ALA A 191 9.31 -14.83 11.25
N LEU A 192 9.42 -13.81 12.12
CA LEU A 192 8.31 -12.89 12.43
C LEU A 192 7.91 -12.07 11.21
N SER A 193 8.89 -11.57 10.46
CA SER A 193 8.68 -10.75 9.28
C SER A 193 7.84 -11.48 8.23
N ARG A 194 8.08 -12.78 8.02
CA ARG A 194 7.30 -13.62 7.09
C ARG A 194 5.81 -13.74 7.43
N LEU A 195 5.41 -13.38 8.66
CA LEU A 195 4.00 -13.34 9.09
C LEU A 195 3.36 -11.96 8.90
N LEU A 196 4.15 -10.93 8.57
CA LEU A 196 3.68 -9.56 8.38
C LEU A 196 3.13 -9.36 6.95
N PRO A 197 2.12 -8.48 6.78
CA PRO A 197 1.55 -8.20 5.46
C PRO A 197 2.57 -7.55 4.51
N ALA A 198 3.55 -6.81 5.05
CA ALA A 198 4.60 -6.16 4.26
C ALA A 198 5.52 -7.18 3.56
N ALA A 199 5.99 -8.18 4.32
CA ALA A 199 6.82 -9.24 3.75
C ALA A 199 6.05 -10.08 2.73
N ALA A 200 4.79 -10.41 3.04
CA ALA A 200 3.93 -11.15 2.12
C ALA A 200 3.67 -10.35 0.83
N LEU A 201 3.38 -9.05 0.92
CA LEU A 201 3.19 -8.18 -0.25
C LEU A 201 4.47 -8.11 -1.10
N SER A 202 5.62 -7.90 -0.46
CA SER A 202 6.92 -7.86 -1.15
C SER A 202 7.21 -9.18 -1.86
N GLU A 203 7.07 -10.31 -1.17
CA GLU A 203 7.34 -11.63 -1.74
C GLU A 203 6.42 -11.93 -2.93
N VAL A 204 5.14 -11.58 -2.85
CA VAL A 204 4.19 -11.77 -3.95
C VAL A 204 4.48 -10.84 -5.13
N VAL A 205 4.63 -9.54 -4.91
CA VAL A 205 4.78 -8.55 -6.01
C VAL A 205 6.16 -8.66 -6.65
N VAL A 206 7.22 -8.67 -5.84
CA VAL A 206 8.61 -8.79 -6.34
C VAL A 206 8.85 -10.18 -6.92
N GLY A 207 8.37 -11.23 -6.26
CA GLY A 207 8.51 -12.60 -6.75
C GLY A 207 7.76 -12.85 -8.05
N SER A 208 6.54 -12.32 -8.21
CA SER A 208 5.77 -12.53 -9.45
C SER A 208 6.39 -11.84 -10.65
N LEU A 209 7.01 -10.67 -10.47
CA LEU A 209 7.57 -9.87 -11.56
C LEU A 209 9.00 -10.25 -11.93
N LYS A 210 9.63 -11.15 -11.15
CA LYS A 210 10.99 -11.64 -11.39
C LYS A 210 10.94 -12.96 -12.17
N ALA A 211 11.58 -12.99 -13.34
CA ALA A 211 11.62 -14.17 -14.19
C ALA A 211 12.20 -15.40 -13.45
N GLY A 212 11.48 -16.52 -13.50
CA GLY A 212 11.90 -17.78 -12.88
C GLY A 212 11.82 -17.83 -11.36
N ALA A 213 11.26 -16.80 -10.71
CA ALA A 213 11.03 -16.83 -9.27
C ALA A 213 9.68 -17.50 -8.95
N GLU A 214 9.68 -18.37 -7.94
CA GLU A 214 8.47 -18.95 -7.39
C GLU A 214 8.01 -18.17 -6.17
N VAL A 215 6.73 -17.78 -6.15
CA VAL A 215 6.10 -17.15 -4.98
C VAL A 215 5.61 -18.25 -4.05
N ALA A 216 6.06 -18.25 -2.80
CA ALA A 216 5.63 -19.27 -1.86
C ALA A 216 4.12 -19.13 -1.55
N GLY A 217 3.39 -20.24 -1.54
CA GLY A 217 1.96 -20.25 -1.20
C GLY A 217 1.66 -19.68 0.19
N ARG A 218 2.63 -19.73 1.11
CA ARG A 218 2.55 -19.08 2.42
C ARG A 218 2.32 -17.57 2.30
N ALA A 219 3.01 -16.88 1.39
CA ALA A 219 2.89 -15.43 1.25
C ALA A 219 1.47 -15.04 0.84
N TRP A 220 0.87 -15.78 -0.09
CA TRP A 220 -0.54 -15.62 -0.46
C TRP A 220 -1.49 -15.82 0.71
N ILE A 221 -1.31 -16.89 1.48
CA ILE A 221 -2.16 -17.17 2.66
C ILE A 221 -2.07 -16.03 3.68
N VAL A 222 -0.86 -15.60 4.02
CA VAL A 222 -0.64 -14.49 4.96
C VAL A 222 -1.31 -13.21 4.45
N LEU A 223 -1.13 -12.88 3.16
CA LEU A 223 -1.68 -11.67 2.57
C LEU A 223 -3.22 -11.71 2.54
N VAL A 224 -3.84 -12.84 2.19
CA VAL A 224 -5.29 -13.02 2.23
C VAL A 224 -5.84 -12.89 3.65
N ILE A 225 -5.18 -13.50 4.63
CA ILE A 225 -5.58 -13.40 6.05
C ILE A 225 -5.61 -11.93 6.47
N TRP A 226 -4.55 -11.16 6.19
CA TRP A 226 -4.49 -9.74 6.54
C TRP A 226 -5.47 -8.89 5.73
N ALA A 227 -5.65 -9.18 4.44
CA ALA A 227 -6.60 -8.49 3.55
C ALA A 227 -8.06 -8.65 3.98
N VAL A 228 -8.39 -9.69 4.74
CA VAL A 228 -9.73 -9.90 5.30
C VAL A 228 -9.80 -9.42 6.74
N ALA A 229 -8.85 -9.82 7.59
CA ALA A 229 -8.88 -9.57 9.02
C ALA A 229 -8.82 -8.07 9.37
N LEU A 230 -7.95 -7.30 8.70
CA LEU A 230 -7.78 -5.88 9.02
C LEU A 230 -8.96 -5.02 8.57
N PRO A 231 -9.49 -5.14 7.33
CA PRO A 231 -10.71 -4.43 6.95
C PRO A 231 -11.93 -4.83 7.80
N ALA A 232 -12.06 -6.12 8.16
CA ALA A 232 -13.13 -6.57 9.04
C ALA A 232 -13.01 -5.96 10.44
N ALA A 233 -11.80 -5.99 11.03
CA ALA A 233 -11.52 -5.35 12.31
C ALA A 233 -11.76 -3.83 12.24
N ALA A 234 -11.33 -3.17 11.16
CA ALA A 234 -11.57 -1.76 10.93
C ALA A 234 -13.07 -1.47 10.92
N ALA A 235 -13.88 -2.23 10.15
CA ALA A 235 -15.32 -2.04 10.08
C ALA A 235 -16.04 -2.29 11.42
N ALA A 236 -15.59 -3.27 12.19
CA ALA A 236 -16.16 -3.61 13.50
C ALA A 236 -15.81 -2.57 14.58
N CYS A 237 -14.55 -2.16 14.64
CA CYS A 237 -14.03 -1.23 15.64
C CYS A 237 -14.23 0.25 15.27
N PHE A 238 -14.64 0.56 14.03
CA PHE A 238 -14.76 1.92 13.54
C PHE A 238 -15.69 2.76 14.41
N ARG A 239 -15.17 3.84 14.98
CA ARG A 239 -15.96 4.83 15.70
C ARG A 239 -16.17 6.05 14.81
N TRP A 240 -17.38 6.62 14.88
CA TRP A 240 -17.70 7.86 14.19
C TRP A 240 -17.15 9.10 14.94
N GLU A 241 -16.70 8.91 16.18
CA GLU A 241 -16.08 9.88 17.09
C GLU A 241 -14.79 9.29 17.69
#